data_AF-A0A6J4XWX3-F1
#
_entry.id   AF-A0A6J4XWX3-F1
#
_cell.length_a   1.000
_cell.length_b   1.000
_cell.length_c   1.000
_cell.angle_alpha   90.00
_cell.angle_beta   90.00
_cell.angle_gamma   90.00
#
_symmetry.space_group_name_H-M   'P 1'
#
loop_
_entity.id
_entity.type
_entity.pdbx_description
1 polymer ?
#
loop_
_entity_poly.entity_id
_entity_poly.type
_entity_poly.pdbx_seq_one_letter_code
_entity_poly.pdbx_strand_id
1 'polypeptide(L)'
;MANKVKEYHKLPGSKKGFLIGKYSLWQGADHLLHIFSRFGIEDYKRFYFSDIQAVITCKTIVGKVQNIILGCLILLFLLPAYIFDSNWSIFYGIVSAVMFIFLLFNLYRGPTCETRLMTAVQTEKLQSLHRLKTTFRVMNRLRPQIQQIQGTLSREDLNEMSIRPAGSRALQGHGQPDASPVEAAKHENGRAHMILFALLLIDGTLVTSEFFISHVVPTLLSSVASLCIGIFVIIALVRQHNSDLPGSLRTITWTTLGFVCVTFVVGYIVGMVFAFRNPSIAYNQWEILKAISNLSPWDSPLKLSYNILVLCGAFFLGIPGLIIHQRSESWGKKLATSASNSSRPAVVSRAPEPG
;
A
#
# COMPACT_ATOMS: atom_id res chain seq x y z
N MET A 1 -42.83 -9.52 -26.48
CA MET A 1 -41.65 -10.01 -25.74
C MET A 1 -41.58 -9.25 -24.42
N ALA A 2 -42.00 -9.89 -23.32
CA ALA A 2 -42.05 -9.23 -22.01
C ALA A 2 -40.63 -8.93 -21.51
N ASN A 3 -40.36 -7.65 -21.22
CA ASN A 3 -39.11 -7.22 -20.59
C ASN A 3 -39.02 -7.87 -19.21
N LYS A 4 -38.15 -8.89 -19.04
CA LYS A 4 -37.83 -9.45 -17.73
C LYS A 4 -37.28 -8.30 -16.87
N VAL A 5 -38.07 -7.86 -15.88
CA VAL A 5 -37.63 -6.88 -14.88
C VAL A 5 -36.38 -7.45 -14.22
N LYS A 6 -35.25 -6.76 -14.36
CA LYS A 6 -33.99 -7.19 -13.74
C LYS A 6 -34.13 -7.03 -12.22
N GLU A 7 -34.15 -8.16 -11.52
CA GLU A 7 -34.26 -8.23 -10.06
C GLU A 7 -33.10 -7.52 -9.34
N TYR A 8 -31.95 -7.40 -10.01
CA TYR A 8 -30.74 -6.78 -9.46
C TYR A 8 -30.17 -5.68 -10.36
N HIS A 9 -29.93 -4.51 -9.76
CA HIS A 9 -29.33 -3.35 -10.42
C HIS A 9 -27.91 -3.13 -9.93
N LYS A 10 -26.95 -3.10 -10.86
CA LYS A 10 -25.55 -2.86 -10.51
C LYS A 10 -25.33 -1.41 -10.09
N LEU A 11 -24.76 -1.21 -8.91
CA LEU A 11 -24.37 0.12 -8.44
C LEU A 11 -23.01 0.54 -9.03
N PRO A 12 -22.80 1.84 -9.27
CA PRO A 12 -21.55 2.35 -9.78
C PRO A 12 -20.42 2.15 -8.75
N GLY A 13 -19.27 1.71 -9.23
CA GLY A 13 -18.11 1.40 -8.41
C GLY A 13 -17.65 -0.03 -8.58
N SER A 14 -16.37 -0.20 -8.84
CA SER A 14 -15.72 -1.50 -8.76
C SER A 14 -14.28 -1.31 -8.36
N LYS A 15 -13.77 -2.20 -7.52
CA LYS A 15 -12.36 -2.24 -7.15
C LYS A 15 -11.80 -3.59 -7.58
N LYS A 16 -10.68 -3.57 -8.31
CA LYS A 16 -9.89 -4.77 -8.56
C LYS A 16 -9.17 -5.13 -7.25
N GLY A 17 -9.32 -6.37 -6.81
CA GLY A 17 -8.58 -6.95 -5.69
C GLY A 17 -7.10 -7.07 -6.01
N PHE A 18 -6.31 -7.41 -4.99
CA PHE A 18 -4.85 -7.37 -5.01
C PHE A 18 -4.19 -8.32 -6.04
N LEU A 19 -4.84 -9.42 -6.42
CA LEU A 19 -4.29 -10.39 -7.39
C LEU A 19 -5.24 -10.62 -8.58
N ILE A 20 -6.34 -11.37 -8.44
CA ILE A 20 -7.35 -11.55 -9.51
C ILE A 20 -8.75 -11.61 -8.85
N GLY A 21 -9.28 -10.46 -8.45
CA GLY A 21 -10.62 -10.39 -7.89
C GLY A 21 -11.33 -9.07 -8.16
N LYS A 22 -12.66 -9.04 -8.11
CA LYS A 22 -13.43 -7.83 -8.34
C LYS A 22 -14.53 -7.69 -7.30
N TYR A 23 -14.50 -6.56 -6.60
CA TYR A 23 -15.60 -6.15 -5.73
C TYR A 23 -16.62 -5.37 -6.53
N SER A 24 -17.88 -5.78 -6.43
CA SER A 24 -19.01 -5.08 -7.02
C SER A 24 -20.18 -5.02 -6.04
N LEU A 25 -21.01 -3.99 -6.21
CA LEU A 25 -22.17 -3.76 -5.36
C LEU A 25 -23.41 -3.76 -6.25
N TRP A 26 -24.43 -4.46 -5.79
CA TRP A 26 -25.69 -4.62 -6.50
C TRP A 26 -26.84 -4.31 -5.53
N GLN A 27 -27.92 -3.82 -6.09
CA GLN A 27 -29.09 -3.36 -5.39
C GLN A 27 -30.25 -4.26 -5.78
N GLY A 28 -30.82 -4.95 -4.79
CA GLY A 28 -32.09 -5.66 -4.90
C GLY A 28 -33.26 -4.74 -4.51
N ALA A 29 -34.44 -5.30 -4.34
CA ALA A 29 -35.64 -4.55 -3.95
C ALA A 29 -35.58 -4.02 -2.51
N ASP A 30 -35.08 -4.84 -1.58
CA ASP A 30 -35.08 -4.63 -0.13
C ASP A 30 -33.68 -4.77 0.51
N HIS A 31 -32.67 -5.11 -0.30
CA HIS A 31 -31.32 -5.38 0.18
C HIS A 31 -30.21 -4.92 -0.76
N LEU A 32 -29.03 -4.77 -0.18
CA LEU A 32 -27.78 -4.53 -0.86
C LEU A 32 -26.98 -5.82 -0.94
N LEU A 33 -26.47 -6.16 -2.13
CA LEU A 33 -25.66 -7.33 -2.38
C LEU A 33 -24.22 -6.92 -2.68
N HIS A 34 -23.30 -7.32 -1.80
CA HIS A 34 -21.87 -7.15 -1.98
C HIS A 34 -21.28 -8.46 -2.53
N ILE A 35 -20.70 -8.37 -3.72
CA ILE A 35 -20.14 -9.53 -4.43
C ILE A 35 -18.64 -9.37 -4.52
N PHE A 36 -17.91 -10.38 -4.09
CA PHE A 36 -16.49 -10.53 -4.38
C PHE A 36 -16.26 -11.72 -5.30
N SER A 37 -15.98 -11.42 -6.57
CA SER A 37 -15.73 -12.43 -7.60
C SER A 37 -14.22 -12.69 -7.71
N ARG A 38 -13.82 -13.96 -7.63
CA ARG A 38 -12.47 -14.49 -7.86
C ARG A 38 -12.55 -15.61 -8.91
N PHE A 39 -11.41 -16.12 -9.36
CA PHE A 39 -11.39 -17.18 -10.38
C PHE A 39 -12.19 -18.42 -9.92
N GLY A 40 -13.36 -18.64 -10.52
CA GLY A 40 -14.25 -19.78 -10.24
C GLY A 40 -15.04 -19.72 -8.92
N ILE A 41 -14.90 -18.66 -8.11
CA ILE A 41 -15.55 -18.55 -6.79
C ILE A 41 -16.13 -17.13 -6.64
N GLU A 42 -17.40 -17.03 -6.24
CA GLU A 42 -18.06 -15.77 -5.92
C GLU A 42 -18.57 -15.77 -4.49
N ASP A 43 -18.05 -14.86 -3.67
CA ASP A 43 -18.52 -14.65 -2.30
C ASP A 43 -19.65 -13.60 -2.33
N TYR A 44 -20.83 -13.96 -1.80
CA TYR A 44 -22.00 -13.08 -1.74
C TYR A 44 -22.34 -12.71 -0.30
N LYS A 45 -22.43 -11.41 -0.01
CA LYS A 45 -22.95 -10.88 1.26
C LYS A 45 -24.18 -10.02 1.01
N ARG A 46 -25.28 -10.33 1.70
CA ARG A 46 -26.55 -9.59 1.63
C ARG A 46 -26.73 -8.71 2.87
N PHE A 47 -27.18 -7.49 2.67
CA PHE A 47 -27.49 -6.54 3.74
C PHE A 47 -28.88 -5.98 3.51
N TYR A 48 -29.86 -6.36 4.33
CA TYR A 48 -31.22 -5.83 4.24
C TYR A 48 -31.26 -4.37 4.64
N PHE A 49 -32.05 -3.56 3.95
CA PHE A 49 -32.18 -2.13 4.25
C PHE A 49 -32.74 -1.86 5.64
N SER A 50 -33.54 -2.78 6.20
CA SER A 50 -34.01 -2.74 7.59
C SER A 50 -32.87 -2.79 8.61
N ASP A 51 -31.78 -3.49 8.28
CA ASP A 51 -30.72 -3.84 9.23
C ASP A 51 -29.51 -2.89 9.14
N ILE A 52 -29.50 -2.00 8.15
CA ILE A 52 -28.43 -1.01 7.97
C ILE A 52 -28.59 0.07 9.03
N GLN A 53 -27.68 0.14 9.99
CA GLN A 53 -27.70 1.16 11.03
C GLN A 53 -26.99 2.45 10.59
N ALA A 54 -25.86 2.30 9.92
CA ALA A 54 -25.07 3.45 9.46
C ALA A 54 -24.21 3.10 8.25
N VAL A 55 -23.96 4.10 7.39
CA VAL A 55 -22.94 4.04 6.35
C VAL A 55 -21.98 5.21 6.53
N ILE A 56 -20.76 4.92 6.97
CA ILE A 56 -19.74 5.91 7.28
C ILE A 56 -18.76 5.99 6.13
N THR A 57 -18.49 7.20 5.63
CA THR A 57 -17.50 7.44 4.56
C THR A 57 -16.44 8.42 5.03
N CYS A 58 -15.19 7.98 5.05
CA CYS A 58 -14.04 8.78 5.46
C CYS A 58 -13.13 9.07 4.26
N LYS A 59 -12.65 10.31 4.12
CA LYS A 59 -11.61 10.65 3.13
C LYS A 59 -10.29 9.99 3.55
N THR A 60 -9.54 9.50 2.57
CA THR A 60 -8.24 8.86 2.79
C THR A 60 -7.12 9.70 2.20
N ILE A 61 -5.91 9.59 2.76
CA ILE A 61 -4.72 10.29 2.23
C ILE A 61 -4.13 9.62 0.98
N VAL A 62 -4.54 8.40 0.68
CA VAL A 62 -3.96 7.56 -0.39
C VAL A 62 -3.96 8.27 -1.75
N GLY A 63 -5.08 8.89 -2.14
CA GLY A 63 -5.17 9.61 -3.41
C GLY A 63 -4.23 10.82 -3.49
N LYS A 64 -3.99 11.52 -2.37
CA LYS A 64 -3.01 12.62 -2.32
C LYS A 64 -1.60 12.09 -2.50
N VAL A 65 -1.25 11.01 -1.80
CA VAL A 65 0.06 10.36 -1.93
C VAL A 65 0.30 9.89 -3.37
N GLN A 66 -0.70 9.27 -4.00
CA GLN A 66 -0.61 8.86 -5.41
C GLN A 66 -0.35 10.04 -6.35
N ASN A 67 -1.03 11.17 -6.14
CA ASN A 67 -0.83 12.37 -6.96
C ASN A 67 0.56 13.00 -6.73
N ILE A 68 1.05 13.00 -5.49
CA ILE A 68 2.40 13.50 -5.17
C ILE A 68 3.45 12.63 -5.86
N ILE A 69 3.37 11.31 -5.72
CA ILE A 69 4.31 10.37 -6.35
C ILE A 69 4.31 10.57 -7.87
N LEU A 70 3.13 10.62 -8.48
CA LEU A 70 3.01 10.79 -9.93
C LEU A 70 3.50 12.18 -10.38
N GLY A 71 3.27 13.22 -9.58
CA GLY A 71 3.81 14.57 -9.82
C GLY A 71 5.33 14.62 -9.75
N CYS A 72 5.94 13.98 -8.75
CA CYS A 72 7.40 13.85 -8.65
C CYS A 72 7.98 13.11 -9.85
N LEU A 73 7.29 12.06 -10.31
CA LEU A 73 7.72 11.27 -11.45
C LEU A 73 7.61 12.06 -12.76
N ILE A 74 6.53 12.83 -12.96
CA ILE A 74 6.40 13.78 -14.07
C ILE A 74 7.55 14.79 -14.06
N LEU A 75 7.86 15.39 -12.90
CA LEU A 75 8.95 16.35 -12.77
C LEU A 75 10.31 15.71 -13.11
N LEU A 76 10.54 14.48 -12.66
CA LEU A 76 11.75 13.70 -12.94
C LEU A 76 11.97 13.49 -14.44
N PHE A 77 10.90 13.32 -15.22
CA PHE A 77 11.00 13.17 -16.68
C PHE A 77 10.93 14.51 -17.43
N LEU A 78 10.25 15.51 -16.89
CA LEU A 78 10.13 16.83 -17.51
C LEU A 78 11.46 17.63 -17.44
N LEU A 79 12.20 17.52 -16.33
CA LEU A 79 13.47 18.22 -16.14
C LEU A 79 14.53 17.85 -17.21
N PRO A 80 14.83 16.56 -17.46
CA PRO A 80 15.68 16.14 -18.57
C PRO A 80 15.15 16.58 -19.94
N ALA A 81 13.83 16.55 -20.16
CA ALA A 81 13.25 16.99 -21.42
C ALA A 81 13.58 18.47 -21.74
N TYR A 82 13.65 19.31 -20.71
CA TYR A 82 13.97 20.73 -20.85
C TYR A 82 15.48 21.02 -20.93
N ILE A 83 16.31 20.20 -20.28
CA ILE A 83 17.77 20.43 -20.18
C ILE A 83 18.53 19.91 -21.41
N PHE A 84 18.03 18.87 -22.08
CA PHE A 84 18.73 18.21 -23.18
C PHE A 84 18.17 18.62 -24.56
N ASP A 85 18.94 19.33 -25.39
CA ASP A 85 18.53 19.75 -26.76
C ASP A 85 18.62 18.65 -27.84
N SER A 86 18.41 17.38 -27.46
CA SER A 86 18.59 16.22 -28.35
C SER A 86 17.29 15.43 -28.54
N ASN A 87 17.30 14.44 -29.43
CA ASN A 87 16.18 13.49 -29.67
C ASN A 87 15.63 12.85 -28.37
N TRP A 88 16.45 12.80 -27.31
CA TRP A 88 16.05 12.36 -25.98
C TRP A 88 14.99 13.24 -25.31
N SER A 89 14.94 14.54 -25.62
CA SER A 89 13.89 15.45 -25.13
C SER A 89 12.51 14.99 -25.54
N ILE A 90 12.35 14.56 -26.79
CA ILE A 90 11.08 14.08 -27.34
C ILE A 90 10.62 12.83 -26.58
N PHE A 91 11.53 11.88 -26.33
CA PHE A 91 11.23 10.67 -25.56
C PHE A 91 10.75 11.00 -24.14
N TYR A 92 11.51 11.84 -23.41
CA TYR A 92 11.14 12.24 -22.05
C TYR A 92 9.83 13.04 -22.01
N GLY A 93 9.58 13.88 -23.02
CA GLY A 93 8.33 14.59 -23.21
C GLY A 93 7.13 13.65 -23.38
N ILE A 94 7.25 12.62 -24.22
CA ILE A 94 6.19 11.63 -24.44
C ILE A 94 5.88 10.86 -23.15
N VAL A 95 6.91 10.36 -22.45
CA VAL A 95 6.73 9.63 -21.19
C VAL A 95 6.05 10.52 -20.15
N SER A 96 6.57 11.74 -19.95
CA SER A 96 5.99 12.73 -19.04
C SER A 96 4.53 13.06 -19.39
N ALA A 97 4.21 13.23 -20.67
CA ALA A 97 2.85 13.47 -21.15
C ALA A 97 1.89 12.31 -20.81
N VAL A 98 2.32 11.06 -21.02
CA VAL A 98 1.53 9.87 -20.64
C VAL A 98 1.28 9.84 -19.13
N MET A 99 2.31 10.11 -18.32
CA MET A 99 2.16 10.16 -16.85
C MET A 99 1.25 11.30 -16.41
N PHE A 100 1.32 12.45 -17.09
CA PHE A 100 0.44 13.59 -16.85
C PHE A 100 -1.01 13.25 -17.16
N ILE A 101 -1.30 12.51 -18.24
CA ILE A 101 -2.65 12.00 -18.53
C ILE A 101 -3.18 11.12 -17.39
N PHE A 102 -2.35 10.24 -16.84
CA PHE A 102 -2.74 9.44 -15.67
C PHE A 102 -3.02 10.31 -14.43
N LEU A 103 -2.25 11.38 -14.22
CA LEU A 103 -2.46 12.32 -13.12
C LEU A 103 -3.79 13.07 -13.28
N LEU A 104 -4.05 13.58 -14.48
CA LEU A 104 -5.31 14.24 -14.82
C LEU A 104 -6.50 13.29 -14.58
N PHE A 105 -6.39 12.03 -14.99
CA PHE A 105 -7.44 11.05 -14.76
C PHE A 105 -7.65 10.77 -13.26
N ASN A 106 -6.57 10.68 -12.47
CA ASN A 106 -6.67 10.50 -11.03
C ASN A 106 -7.31 11.71 -10.33
N LEU A 107 -6.95 12.93 -10.77
CA LEU A 107 -7.50 14.18 -10.26
C LEU A 107 -8.99 14.34 -10.63
N TYR A 108 -9.35 14.04 -11.89
CA TYR A 108 -10.73 14.08 -12.37
C TYR A 108 -11.66 13.11 -11.61
N ARG A 109 -11.15 11.93 -11.25
CA ARG A 109 -11.89 10.95 -10.44
C ARG A 109 -12.06 11.38 -8.98
N GLY A 110 -11.31 12.37 -8.53
CA GLY A 110 -11.43 12.99 -7.22
C GLY A 110 -10.83 12.16 -6.07
N PRO A 111 -10.98 12.65 -4.83
CA PRO A 111 -10.33 12.06 -3.66
C PRO A 111 -10.79 10.63 -3.39
N THR A 112 -9.86 9.83 -2.88
CA THR A 112 -10.13 8.46 -2.44
C THR A 112 -10.80 8.47 -1.06
N CYS A 113 -11.69 7.52 -0.83
CA CYS A 113 -12.40 7.36 0.43
C CYS A 113 -12.45 5.89 0.84
N GLU A 114 -12.76 5.68 2.11
CA GLU A 114 -13.12 4.39 2.68
C GLU A 114 -14.56 4.45 3.18
N THR A 115 -15.41 3.53 2.71
CA THR A 115 -16.80 3.42 3.13
C THR A 115 -17.00 2.14 3.93
N ARG A 116 -17.62 2.25 5.11
CA ARG A 116 -17.99 1.15 6.00
C ARG A 116 -19.49 1.15 6.20
N LEU A 117 -20.10 -0.03 6.10
CA LEU A 117 -21.51 -0.28 6.37
C LEU A 117 -21.61 -0.99 7.71
N MET A 118 -22.45 -0.48 8.59
CA MET A 118 -22.70 -1.03 9.92
C MET A 118 -24.10 -1.63 9.96
N THR A 119 -24.18 -2.88 10.40
CA THR A 119 -25.43 -3.53 10.79
C THR A 119 -25.39 -3.81 12.29
N ALA A 120 -26.52 -4.28 12.84
CA ALA A 120 -26.61 -4.68 14.25
C ALA A 120 -25.57 -5.74 14.66
N VAL A 121 -25.06 -6.52 13.70
CA VAL A 121 -24.20 -7.68 13.97
C VAL A 121 -22.76 -7.44 13.52
N GLN A 122 -22.52 -6.61 12.49
CA GLN A 122 -21.18 -6.48 11.90
C GLN A 122 -20.93 -5.12 11.24
N THR A 123 -19.65 -4.73 11.20
CA THR A 123 -19.17 -3.60 10.42
C THR A 123 -18.35 -4.09 9.23
N GLU A 124 -18.84 -3.81 8.02
CA GLU A 124 -18.27 -4.33 6.77
C GLU A 124 -17.73 -3.22 5.89
N LYS A 125 -16.56 -3.45 5.30
CA LYS A 125 -15.91 -2.48 4.40
C LYS A 125 -16.42 -2.65 2.97
N LEU A 126 -17.07 -1.62 2.43
CA LEU A 126 -17.56 -1.61 1.05
C LEU A 126 -16.42 -1.27 0.08
N GLN A 127 -15.65 -2.28 -0.30
CA GLN A 127 -14.44 -2.11 -1.10
C GLN A 127 -14.69 -1.52 -2.51
N SER A 128 -15.89 -1.70 -3.04
CA SER A 128 -16.31 -1.13 -4.33
C SER A 128 -16.38 0.41 -4.30
N LEU A 129 -16.67 1.00 -3.14
CA LEU A 129 -16.87 2.43 -2.91
C LEU A 129 -15.58 3.12 -2.40
N HIS A 130 -14.63 3.32 -3.31
CA HIS A 130 -13.30 3.86 -2.98
C HIS A 130 -13.07 5.31 -3.47
N ARG A 131 -14.03 5.89 -4.20
CA ARG A 131 -13.97 7.27 -4.70
C ARG A 131 -15.17 8.04 -4.20
N LEU A 132 -14.90 9.22 -3.63
CA LEU A 132 -15.92 10.00 -2.95
C LEU A 132 -17.11 10.36 -3.85
N LYS A 133 -16.83 10.77 -5.10
CA LYS A 133 -17.87 11.10 -6.11
C LYS A 133 -18.75 9.90 -6.47
N THR A 134 -18.20 8.69 -6.41
CA THR A 134 -18.97 7.46 -6.66
C THR A 134 -19.79 7.10 -5.44
N THR A 135 -19.20 7.19 -4.24
CA THR A 135 -19.92 6.96 -2.99
C THR A 135 -21.12 7.88 -2.85
N PHE A 136 -20.96 9.19 -3.08
CA PHE A 136 -22.10 10.13 -3.06
C PHE A 136 -23.21 9.74 -4.04
N ARG A 137 -22.85 9.33 -5.27
CA ARG A 137 -23.82 8.87 -6.26
C ARG A 137 -24.58 7.62 -5.82
N VAL A 138 -23.89 6.69 -5.17
CA VAL A 138 -24.52 5.48 -4.62
C VAL A 138 -25.40 5.81 -3.42
N MET A 139 -24.91 6.63 -2.49
CA MET A 139 -25.68 7.05 -1.31
C MET A 139 -26.93 7.83 -1.68
N ASN A 140 -26.89 8.69 -2.70
CA ASN A 140 -28.07 9.41 -3.18
C ASN A 140 -29.15 8.46 -3.74
N ARG A 141 -28.77 7.26 -4.20
CA ARG A 141 -29.72 6.23 -4.65
C ARG A 141 -30.23 5.36 -3.50
N LEU A 142 -29.37 5.01 -2.55
CA LEU A 142 -29.73 4.12 -1.43
C LEU A 142 -30.51 4.84 -0.33
N ARG A 143 -30.20 6.11 -0.06
CA ARG A 143 -30.85 6.92 0.98
C ARG A 143 -32.38 6.88 0.92
N PRO A 144 -33.05 7.17 -0.20
CA PRO A 144 -34.51 7.16 -0.24
C PRO A 144 -35.09 5.77 0.06
N GLN A 145 -34.43 4.69 -0.36
CA GLN A 145 -34.92 3.33 -0.12
C GLN A 145 -34.80 2.90 1.34
N ILE A 146 -33.67 3.25 1.96
CA ILE A 146 -33.47 3.00 3.38
C ILE A 146 -34.48 3.81 4.20
N GLN A 147 -34.69 5.09 3.84
CA GLN A 147 -35.68 5.95 4.50
C GLN A 147 -37.12 5.47 4.32
N GLN A 148 -37.46 4.84 3.19
CA GLN A 148 -38.78 4.24 2.98
C GLN A 148 -39.07 3.09 3.96
N ILE A 149 -38.05 2.36 4.38
CA ILE A 149 -38.19 1.19 5.27
C ILE A 149 -38.02 1.59 6.74
N GLN A 150 -37.03 2.43 7.04
CA GLN A 150 -36.67 2.79 8.41
C GLN A 150 -37.29 4.10 8.90
N GLY A 151 -37.95 4.86 8.01
CA GLY A 151 -38.40 6.21 8.30
C GLY A 151 -37.30 7.26 8.13
N THR A 152 -37.63 8.51 8.46
CA THR A 152 -36.70 9.65 8.32
C THR A 152 -36.31 10.13 9.72
N LEU A 153 -35.02 10.14 10.03
CA LEU A 153 -34.51 10.77 11.25
C LEU A 153 -34.51 12.29 11.09
N SER A 154 -35.30 13.00 11.90
CA SER A 154 -35.27 14.46 11.95
C SER A 154 -34.06 14.94 12.76
N ARG A 155 -33.68 16.21 12.57
CA ARG A 155 -32.56 16.80 13.33
C ARG A 155 -32.90 16.97 14.80
N GLU A 156 -34.18 17.13 15.11
CA GLU A 156 -34.73 17.22 16.45
C GLU A 156 -34.59 15.87 17.18
N ASP A 157 -34.90 14.76 16.51
CA ASP A 157 -34.68 13.39 17.03
C ASP A 157 -33.21 13.13 17.36
N LEU A 158 -32.28 13.65 16.54
CA LEU A 158 -30.83 13.52 16.77
C LEU A 158 -30.33 14.34 17.97
N ASN A 159 -31.02 15.43 18.31
CA ASN A 159 -30.68 16.27 19.46
C ASN A 159 -31.34 15.78 20.75
N GLU A 160 -32.54 15.20 20.67
CA GLU A 160 -33.23 14.56 21.80
C GLU A 160 -32.62 13.20 22.16
N MET A 161 -32.06 12.49 21.17
CA MET A 161 -31.28 11.28 21.41
C MET A 161 -29.97 11.67 22.09
N SER A 162 -29.99 11.72 23.44
CA SER A 162 -28.78 11.91 24.23
C SER A 162 -27.72 10.95 23.70
N ILE A 163 -26.60 11.49 23.21
CA ILE A 163 -25.44 10.68 22.82
C ILE A 163 -24.96 10.03 24.11
N ARG A 164 -25.54 8.90 24.48
CA ARG A 164 -24.93 8.00 25.43
C ARG A 164 -23.63 7.61 24.74
N PRO A 165 -22.46 8.00 25.27
CA PRO A 165 -21.22 7.40 24.80
C PRO A 165 -21.47 5.90 24.92
N ALA A 166 -21.28 5.15 23.82
CA ALA A 166 -21.31 3.70 23.89
C ALA A 166 -20.34 3.32 25.01
N GLY A 167 -20.88 2.99 26.18
CA GLY A 167 -20.08 2.83 27.38
C GLY A 167 -19.04 1.77 27.09
N SER A 168 -17.86 1.93 27.67
CA SER A 168 -16.71 1.03 27.57
C SER A 168 -17.04 -0.46 27.87
N ARG A 169 -18.27 -0.76 28.32
CA ARG A 169 -18.87 -2.09 28.45
C ARG A 169 -19.23 -2.80 27.14
N ALA A 170 -19.49 -2.09 26.03
CA ALA A 170 -19.69 -2.75 24.73
C ALA A 170 -18.38 -3.36 24.17
N LEU A 171 -17.23 -2.99 24.74
CA LEU A 171 -15.91 -3.60 24.48
C LEU A 171 -15.62 -4.81 25.39
N GLN A 172 -16.52 -5.15 26.33
CA GLN A 172 -16.41 -6.31 27.23
C GLN A 172 -17.71 -7.13 27.18
N GLY A 173 -18.02 -7.69 26.01
CA GLY A 173 -19.07 -8.70 25.88
C GLY A 173 -18.60 -10.05 26.42
N HIS A 174 -19.12 -10.45 27.58
CA HIS A 174 -19.17 -11.84 28.02
C HIS A 174 -20.14 -12.63 27.13
N GLY A 175 -19.70 -13.79 26.64
CA GLY A 175 -20.55 -14.80 25.98
C GLY A 175 -20.51 -14.76 24.46
N GLN A 176 -19.52 -15.45 23.89
CA GLN A 176 -19.34 -15.65 22.46
C GLN A 176 -19.69 -17.11 22.11
N PRO A 177 -20.76 -17.35 21.33
CA PRO A 177 -20.81 -18.49 20.42
C PRO A 177 -20.85 -17.98 18.98
N ASP A 178 -19.81 -18.34 18.21
CA ASP A 178 -19.71 -18.24 16.76
C ASP A 178 -19.87 -16.85 16.12
N ALA A 179 -19.02 -15.92 16.56
CA ALA A 179 -18.56 -14.88 15.63
C ALA A 179 -17.56 -15.50 14.65
N SER A 180 -17.89 -15.53 13.37
CA SER A 180 -16.89 -15.67 12.30
C SER A 180 -15.74 -14.69 12.58
N PRO A 181 -14.48 -15.13 12.52
CA PRO A 181 -13.37 -14.40 13.10
C PRO A 181 -13.27 -13.04 12.42
N VAL A 182 -13.31 -11.97 13.21
CA VAL A 182 -12.56 -10.75 12.88
C VAL A 182 -11.17 -11.28 12.57
N GLU A 183 -10.75 -11.27 11.29
CA GLU A 183 -9.43 -11.75 10.90
C GLU A 183 -8.43 -10.99 11.76
N ALA A 184 -7.95 -11.63 12.83
CA ALA A 184 -6.96 -11.07 13.72
C ALA A 184 -5.79 -10.67 12.81
N ALA A 185 -5.40 -9.38 12.88
CA ALA A 185 -4.31 -8.88 12.07
C ALA A 185 -3.16 -9.88 12.16
N LYS A 186 -2.71 -10.37 11.00
CA LYS A 186 -1.76 -11.48 10.96
C LYS A 186 -0.50 -11.03 11.67
N HIS A 187 -0.15 -11.69 12.77
CA HIS A 187 1.08 -11.39 13.49
C HIS A 187 2.27 -11.60 12.55
N GLU A 188 3.03 -10.53 12.31
CA GLU A 188 4.16 -10.53 11.38
C GLU A 188 5.45 -10.25 12.15
N ASN A 189 6.44 -11.14 12.01
CA ASN A 189 7.66 -11.13 12.81
C ASN A 189 8.77 -10.19 12.29
N GLY A 190 8.51 -9.38 11.27
CA GLY A 190 9.41 -8.37 10.71
C GLY A 190 10.59 -8.90 9.90
N ARG A 191 10.83 -10.23 9.86
CA ARG A 191 12.04 -10.82 9.25
C ARG A 191 12.26 -10.44 7.79
N ALA A 192 11.19 -10.36 6.99
CA ALA A 192 11.30 -9.96 5.59
C ALA A 192 11.77 -8.51 5.45
N HIS A 193 11.38 -7.63 6.37
CA HIS A 193 11.76 -6.22 6.36
C HIS A 193 13.21 -6.05 6.83
N MET A 194 13.64 -6.82 7.84
CA MET A 194 15.06 -6.91 8.23
C MET A 194 15.96 -7.28 7.06
N ILE A 195 15.61 -8.35 6.34
CA ILE A 195 16.40 -8.80 5.18
C ILE A 195 16.41 -7.73 4.11
N LEU A 196 15.27 -7.09 3.81
CA LEU A 196 15.19 -6.00 2.85
C LEU A 196 16.14 -4.84 3.19
N PHE A 197 16.12 -4.35 4.43
CA PHE A 197 16.97 -3.22 4.82
C PHE A 197 18.45 -3.61 4.93
N ALA A 198 18.75 -4.85 5.32
CA ALA A 198 20.12 -5.37 5.28
C ALA A 198 20.64 -5.45 3.83
N LEU A 199 19.82 -5.92 2.89
CA LEU A 199 20.17 -5.95 1.48
C LEU A 199 20.41 -4.54 0.92
N LEU A 200 19.63 -3.53 1.32
CA LEU A 200 19.89 -2.13 0.94
C LEU A 200 21.27 -1.65 1.43
N LEU A 201 21.67 -1.99 2.66
CA LEU A 201 23.00 -1.62 3.14
C LEU A 201 24.11 -2.33 2.36
N ILE A 202 23.94 -3.62 2.07
CA ILE A 202 24.88 -4.39 1.25
C ILE A 202 25.01 -3.76 -0.14
N ASP A 203 23.90 -3.43 -0.78
CA ASP A 203 23.87 -2.76 -2.09
C ASP A 203 24.61 -1.41 -2.06
N GLY A 204 24.37 -0.58 -1.03
CA GLY A 204 25.11 0.66 -0.82
C GLY A 204 26.63 0.45 -0.67
N THR A 205 27.05 -0.59 0.04
CA THR A 205 28.49 -0.93 0.16
C THR A 205 29.08 -1.43 -1.16
N LEU A 206 28.33 -2.21 -1.94
CA LEU A 206 28.76 -2.68 -3.27
C LEU A 206 28.93 -1.51 -4.22
N VAL A 207 27.96 -0.59 -4.28
CA VAL A 207 28.06 0.63 -5.10
C VAL A 207 29.22 1.51 -4.65
N THR A 208 29.49 1.62 -3.34
CA THR A 208 30.67 2.34 -2.83
C THR A 208 31.96 1.73 -3.38
N SER A 209 32.06 0.39 -3.45
CA SER A 209 33.25 -0.29 -3.98
C SER A 209 33.50 0.02 -5.46
N GLU A 210 32.46 0.32 -6.25
CA GLU A 210 32.60 0.68 -7.66
C GLU A 210 33.32 2.02 -7.89
N PHE A 211 33.40 2.89 -6.87
CA PHE A 211 34.20 4.12 -6.95
C PHE A 211 35.71 3.87 -6.89
N PHE A 212 36.11 2.71 -6.37
CA PHE A 212 37.51 2.33 -6.19
C PHE A 212 37.93 1.21 -7.14
N ILE A 213 36.98 0.37 -7.56
CA ILE A 213 37.22 -0.84 -8.35
C ILE A 213 36.31 -0.83 -9.58
N SER A 214 36.83 -0.40 -10.73
CA SER A 214 36.15 -0.46 -12.03
C SER A 214 36.28 -1.86 -12.64
N HIS A 215 35.56 -2.83 -12.09
CA HIS A 215 35.57 -4.22 -12.55
C HIS A 215 34.16 -4.79 -12.67
N VAL A 216 33.98 -5.82 -13.49
CA VAL A 216 32.67 -6.44 -13.73
C VAL A 216 32.07 -7.14 -12.49
N VAL A 217 32.92 -7.61 -11.58
CA VAL A 217 32.51 -8.35 -10.38
C VAL A 217 31.64 -7.51 -9.42
N PRO A 218 32.06 -6.32 -8.94
CA PRO A 218 31.20 -5.50 -8.07
C PRO A 218 29.90 -5.10 -8.76
N THR A 219 29.92 -4.79 -10.07
CA THR A 219 28.71 -4.49 -10.84
C THR A 219 27.74 -5.67 -10.94
N LEU A 220 28.26 -6.90 -11.14
CA LEU A 220 27.44 -8.12 -11.13
C LEU A 220 26.83 -8.38 -9.75
N LEU A 221 27.62 -8.24 -8.68
CA LEU A 221 27.14 -8.41 -7.31
C LEU A 221 26.08 -7.37 -6.96
N SER A 222 26.29 -6.11 -7.33
CA SER A 222 25.34 -5.00 -7.19
C SER A 222 24.03 -5.29 -7.95
N SER A 223 24.13 -5.77 -9.19
CA SER A 223 22.96 -6.16 -9.99
C SER A 223 22.15 -7.29 -9.35
N VAL A 224 22.83 -8.32 -8.81
CA VAL A 224 22.18 -9.42 -8.07
C VAL A 224 21.53 -8.91 -6.78
N ALA A 225 22.23 -8.05 -6.03
CA ALA A 225 21.69 -7.44 -4.81
C ALA A 225 20.44 -6.62 -5.12
N SER A 226 20.46 -5.79 -6.16
CA SER A 226 19.33 -4.99 -6.64
C SER A 226 18.12 -5.86 -7.04
N LEU A 227 18.32 -7.00 -7.71
CA LEU A 227 17.24 -7.96 -8.01
C LEU A 227 16.66 -8.57 -6.73
N CYS A 228 17.52 -8.98 -5.79
CA CYS A 228 17.11 -9.49 -4.49
C CYS A 228 16.29 -8.45 -3.71
N ILE A 229 16.71 -7.17 -3.70
CA ILE A 229 15.95 -6.07 -3.11
C ILE A 229 14.57 -5.96 -3.76
N GLY A 230 14.48 -6.02 -5.08
CA GLY A 230 13.22 -6.02 -5.83
C GLY A 230 12.28 -7.16 -5.42
N ILE A 231 12.80 -8.37 -5.22
CA ILE A 231 12.00 -9.51 -4.76
C ILE A 231 11.55 -9.31 -3.30
N PHE A 232 12.49 -8.96 -2.42
CA PHE A 232 12.22 -8.85 -0.99
C PHE A 232 11.31 -7.66 -0.64
N VAL A 233 11.33 -6.56 -1.40
CA VAL A 233 10.40 -5.46 -1.19
C VAL A 233 8.95 -5.89 -1.48
N ILE A 234 8.74 -6.70 -2.52
CA ILE A 234 7.42 -7.26 -2.83
C ILE A 234 6.99 -8.26 -1.74
N ILE A 235 7.88 -9.17 -1.33
CA ILE A 235 7.60 -10.11 -0.23
C ILE A 235 7.25 -9.37 1.06
N ALA A 236 8.02 -8.33 1.41
CA ALA A 236 7.78 -7.49 2.58
C ALA A 236 6.40 -6.82 2.49
N LEU A 237 6.04 -6.23 1.35
CA LEU A 237 4.74 -5.60 1.15
C LEU A 237 3.57 -6.59 1.19
N VAL A 238 3.73 -7.78 0.62
CA VAL A 238 2.72 -8.85 0.67
C VAL A 238 2.51 -9.31 2.11
N ARG A 239 3.60 -9.52 2.87
CA ARG A 239 3.53 -9.91 4.28
C ARG A 239 2.98 -8.80 5.17
N GLN A 240 3.24 -7.54 4.80
CA GLN A 240 2.73 -6.36 5.48
C GLN A 240 1.21 -6.18 5.32
N HIS A 241 0.62 -6.71 4.25
CA HIS A 241 -0.82 -6.60 3.99
C HIS A 241 -1.64 -7.25 5.11
N ASN A 242 -2.52 -6.47 5.76
CA ASN A 242 -3.32 -6.88 6.93
C ASN A 242 -2.49 -7.40 8.14
N SER A 243 -1.22 -6.99 8.27
CA SER A 243 -0.40 -7.28 9.46
C SER A 243 -0.68 -6.32 10.63
N ASP A 244 -0.06 -6.58 11.78
CA ASP A 244 0.01 -5.73 12.98
C ASP A 244 1.22 -4.77 12.99
N LEU A 245 2.02 -4.73 11.91
CA LEU A 245 3.24 -3.92 11.85
C LEU A 245 3.00 -2.41 12.02
N PRO A 246 3.94 -1.68 12.66
CA PRO A 246 3.80 -0.24 12.90
C PRO A 246 3.78 0.56 11.60
N GLY A 247 2.98 1.63 11.57
CA GLY A 247 2.78 2.45 10.37
C GLY A 247 4.05 3.09 9.80
N SER A 248 5.04 3.37 10.64
CA SER A 248 6.36 3.86 10.22
C SER A 248 7.11 2.84 9.36
N LEU A 249 7.16 1.58 9.82
CA LEU A 249 7.76 0.47 9.09
C LEU A 249 7.04 0.22 7.75
N ARG A 250 5.72 0.36 7.74
CA ARG A 250 4.93 0.26 6.49
C ARG A 250 5.29 1.36 5.49
N THR A 251 5.41 2.57 5.98
CA THR A 251 5.68 3.75 5.16
C THR A 251 7.06 3.64 4.53
N ILE A 252 8.09 3.28 5.30
CA ILE A 252 9.45 3.14 4.77
C ILE A 252 9.56 2.01 3.75
N THR A 253 8.86 0.86 3.93
CA THR A 253 8.82 -0.21 2.93
C THR A 253 8.18 0.25 1.61
N TRP A 254 7.10 1.04 1.66
CA TRP A 254 6.51 1.63 0.45
C TRP A 254 7.45 2.65 -0.22
N THR A 255 8.17 3.45 0.56
CA THR A 255 9.20 4.36 0.05
C THR A 255 10.32 3.58 -0.63
N THR A 256 10.76 2.46 -0.05
CA THR A 256 11.74 1.55 -0.65
C THR A 256 11.26 1.01 -2.00
N LEU A 257 9.99 0.61 -2.14
CA LEU A 257 9.48 0.19 -3.45
C LEU A 257 9.56 1.32 -4.47
N GLY A 258 9.18 2.54 -4.09
CA GLY A 258 9.29 3.71 -4.96
C GLY A 258 10.73 3.95 -5.40
N PHE A 259 11.69 3.88 -4.47
CA PHE A 259 13.11 4.00 -4.75
C PHE A 259 13.60 2.92 -5.72
N VAL A 260 13.27 1.64 -5.48
CA VAL A 260 13.64 0.52 -6.36
C VAL A 260 13.10 0.73 -7.78
N CYS A 261 11.83 1.14 -7.92
CA CYS A 261 11.27 1.43 -9.23
C CYS A 261 12.04 2.54 -9.96
N VAL A 262 12.43 3.61 -9.24
CA VAL A 262 13.22 4.71 -9.81
C VAL A 262 14.61 4.22 -10.22
N THR A 263 15.31 3.46 -9.38
CA THR A 263 16.67 2.98 -9.71
C THR A 263 16.67 2.00 -10.87
N PHE A 264 15.67 1.11 -10.99
CA PHE A 264 15.52 0.24 -12.17
C PHE A 264 15.32 1.04 -13.45
N VAL A 265 14.45 2.06 -13.42
CA VAL A 265 14.17 2.90 -14.59
C VAL A 265 15.41 3.71 -14.98
N VAL A 266 16.08 4.36 -14.02
CA VAL A 266 17.30 5.13 -14.29
C VAL A 266 18.42 4.22 -14.80
N GLY A 267 18.62 3.05 -14.18
CA GLY A 267 19.62 2.08 -14.62
C GLY A 267 19.37 1.60 -16.06
N TYR A 268 18.11 1.31 -16.41
CA TYR A 268 17.73 0.98 -17.78
C TYR A 268 18.02 2.11 -18.76
N ILE A 269 17.70 3.37 -18.40
CA ILE A 269 18.00 4.54 -19.22
C ILE A 269 19.51 4.68 -19.44
N VAL A 270 20.32 4.55 -18.38
CA VAL A 270 21.79 4.61 -18.48
C VAL A 270 22.31 3.51 -19.42
N GLY A 271 21.80 2.28 -19.28
CA GLY A 271 22.14 1.17 -20.17
C GLY A 271 21.79 1.45 -21.63
N MET A 272 20.60 1.99 -21.90
CA MET A 272 20.16 2.36 -23.25
C MET A 272 21.02 3.47 -23.85
N VAL A 273 21.28 4.54 -23.09
CA VAL A 273 22.15 5.64 -23.56
C VAL A 273 23.54 5.12 -23.90
N PHE A 274 24.07 4.19 -23.10
CA PHE A 274 25.37 3.56 -23.37
C PHE A 274 25.32 2.70 -24.63
N ALA A 275 24.26 1.91 -24.83
CA ALA A 275 24.07 1.10 -26.03
C ALA A 275 23.99 1.96 -27.31
N PHE A 276 23.26 3.09 -27.26
CA PHE A 276 23.17 4.01 -28.41
C PHE A 276 24.48 4.70 -28.74
N ARG A 277 25.32 4.98 -27.75
CA ARG A 277 26.66 5.55 -27.98
C ARG A 277 27.66 4.53 -28.53
N ASN A 278 27.39 3.23 -28.36
CA ASN A 278 28.27 2.15 -28.77
C ASN A 278 27.50 1.13 -29.65
N PRO A 279 27.06 1.52 -30.86
CA PRO A 279 26.18 0.71 -31.69
C PRO A 279 26.79 -0.64 -32.12
N SER A 280 28.12 -0.74 -32.19
CA SER A 280 28.84 -1.98 -32.52
C SER A 280 28.66 -3.09 -31.48
N ILE A 281 28.44 -2.72 -30.22
CA ILE A 281 28.24 -3.66 -29.10
C ILE A 281 26.80 -3.66 -28.58
N ALA A 282 25.92 -2.81 -29.11
CA ALA A 282 24.55 -2.60 -28.61
C ALA A 282 23.68 -3.86 -28.57
N TYR A 283 23.95 -4.84 -29.44
CA TYR A 283 23.21 -6.11 -29.47
C TYR A 283 23.84 -7.18 -28.57
N ASN A 284 25.03 -6.95 -28.03
CA ASN A 284 25.72 -7.86 -27.12
C ASN A 284 25.68 -7.33 -25.68
N GLN A 285 24.68 -7.80 -24.93
CA GLN A 285 24.42 -7.38 -23.55
C GLN A 285 25.64 -7.57 -22.62
N TRP A 286 26.45 -8.61 -22.87
CA TRP A 286 27.65 -8.88 -22.08
C TRP A 286 28.76 -7.85 -22.32
N GLU A 287 28.98 -7.47 -23.57
CA GLU A 287 29.97 -6.44 -23.92
C GLU A 287 29.53 -5.05 -23.44
N ILE A 288 28.23 -4.73 -23.49
CA ILE A 288 27.68 -3.51 -22.88
C ILE A 288 27.93 -3.51 -21.38
N LEU A 289 27.63 -4.61 -20.68
CA LEU A 289 27.84 -4.71 -19.24
C LEU A 289 29.31 -4.51 -18.87
N LYS A 290 30.24 -5.19 -19.57
CA LYS A 290 31.69 -5.01 -19.36
C LYS A 290 32.12 -3.56 -19.58
N ALA A 291 31.65 -2.95 -20.65
CA ALA A 291 32.01 -1.60 -21.01
C ALA A 291 31.50 -0.58 -19.97
N ILE A 292 30.28 -0.77 -19.45
CA ILE A 292 29.74 0.04 -18.34
C ILE A 292 30.51 -0.22 -17.03
N SER A 293 30.83 -1.49 -16.72
CA SER A 293 31.51 -1.85 -15.47
C SER A 293 32.95 -1.35 -15.42
N ASN A 294 33.65 -1.33 -16.55
CA ASN A 294 35.03 -0.85 -16.65
C ASN A 294 35.14 0.68 -16.64
N LEU A 295 34.03 1.40 -16.87
CA LEU A 295 34.01 2.85 -16.81
C LEU A 295 34.11 3.31 -15.36
N SER A 296 35.08 4.15 -15.02
CA SER A 296 35.10 4.75 -13.68
C SER A 296 33.88 5.65 -13.49
N PRO A 297 33.23 5.69 -12.31
CA PRO A 297 32.22 6.69 -12.01
C PRO A 297 32.76 8.12 -12.22
N TRP A 298 34.05 8.36 -11.99
CA TRP A 298 34.68 9.67 -12.18
C TRP A 298 34.77 10.13 -13.64
N ASP A 299 34.81 9.19 -14.58
CA ASP A 299 34.99 9.49 -16.01
C ASP A 299 33.66 9.74 -16.72
N SER A 300 32.53 9.41 -16.08
CA SER A 300 31.21 9.48 -16.70
C SER A 300 30.18 10.10 -15.75
N PRO A 301 29.70 11.32 -16.05
CA PRO A 301 28.73 11.99 -15.19
C PRO A 301 27.41 11.23 -15.06
N LEU A 302 27.05 10.41 -16.07
CA LEU A 302 25.88 9.55 -16.03
C LEU A 302 26.05 8.39 -15.02
N LYS A 303 27.20 7.71 -15.06
CA LYS A 303 27.51 6.63 -14.10
C LYS A 303 27.67 7.19 -12.69
N LEU A 304 28.33 8.34 -12.55
CA LEU A 304 28.47 9.04 -11.26
C LEU A 304 27.11 9.35 -10.64
N SER A 305 26.22 9.98 -11.42
CA SER A 305 24.89 10.39 -10.93
C SER A 305 24.05 9.19 -10.52
N TYR A 306 24.10 8.10 -11.29
CA TYR A 306 23.43 6.85 -10.95
C TYR A 306 23.98 6.25 -9.65
N ASN A 307 25.31 6.14 -9.52
CA ASN A 307 25.93 5.55 -8.33
C ASN A 307 25.64 6.40 -7.08
N ILE A 308 25.67 7.73 -7.17
CA ILE A 308 25.29 8.61 -6.05
C ILE A 308 23.81 8.42 -5.67
N LEU A 309 22.89 8.37 -6.65
CA LEU A 309 21.46 8.15 -6.39
C LEU A 309 21.24 6.84 -5.63
N VAL A 310 21.83 5.74 -6.11
CA VAL A 310 21.70 4.43 -5.47
C VAL A 310 22.31 4.45 -4.08
N LEU A 311 23.52 4.98 -3.92
CA LEU A 311 24.24 5.09 -2.65
C LEU A 311 23.44 5.86 -1.60
N CYS A 312 22.96 7.06 -1.94
CA CYS A 312 22.18 7.89 -1.03
C CYS A 312 20.88 7.20 -0.63
N GLY A 313 20.12 6.66 -1.59
CA GLY A 313 18.85 6.00 -1.29
C GLY A 313 19.02 4.72 -0.48
N ALA A 314 20.05 3.92 -0.78
CA ALA A 314 20.40 2.69 -0.07
C ALA A 314 20.64 2.96 1.42
N PHE A 315 21.51 3.91 1.75
CA PHE A 315 21.80 4.24 3.15
C PHE A 315 20.68 5.00 3.84
N PHE A 316 20.04 5.95 3.15
CA PHE A 316 18.95 6.76 3.72
C PHE A 316 17.69 5.95 4.02
N LEU A 317 17.46 4.84 3.30
CA LEU A 317 16.33 3.94 3.56
C LEU A 317 16.73 2.73 4.42
N GLY A 318 17.92 2.18 4.19
CA GLY A 318 18.43 1.01 4.91
C GLY A 318 18.69 1.27 6.40
N ILE A 319 19.39 2.36 6.74
CA ILE A 319 19.76 2.65 8.14
C ILE A 319 18.51 2.94 8.98
N PRO A 320 17.61 3.89 8.62
CA PRO A 320 16.42 4.15 9.41
C PRO A 320 15.47 2.96 9.43
N GLY A 321 15.38 2.18 8.34
CA GLY A 321 14.57 0.96 8.26
C GLY A 321 14.97 -0.08 9.32
N LEU A 322 16.27 -0.33 9.48
CA LEU A 322 16.79 -1.24 10.52
C LEU A 322 16.55 -0.70 11.92
N ILE A 323 16.78 0.60 12.16
CA ILE A 323 16.58 1.21 13.47
C ILE A 323 15.09 1.13 13.89
N ILE A 324 14.18 1.43 12.96
CA ILE A 324 12.73 1.34 13.21
C ILE A 324 12.32 -0.10 13.50
N HIS A 325 12.85 -1.07 12.73
CA HIS A 325 12.59 -2.48 12.98
C HIS A 325 13.06 -2.90 14.39
N GLN A 326 14.31 -2.63 14.76
CA GLN A 326 14.87 -2.98 16.09
C GLN A 326 14.06 -2.36 17.24
N ARG A 327 13.64 -1.10 17.08
CA ARG A 327 12.76 -0.43 18.06
C ARG A 327 11.41 -1.14 18.15
N SER A 328 10.79 -1.49 17.03
CA SER A 328 9.50 -2.20 17.04
C SER A 328 9.58 -3.58 17.70
N GLU A 329 10.66 -4.33 17.47
CA GLU A 329 10.87 -5.65 18.07
C GLU A 329 11.10 -5.56 19.58
N SER A 330 11.92 -4.60 20.03
CA SER A 330 12.19 -4.39 21.46
C SER A 330 10.94 -3.94 22.23
N TRP A 331 10.08 -3.11 21.63
CA TRP A 331 8.80 -2.73 22.20
C TRP A 331 7.82 -3.90 22.30
N GLY A 332 7.75 -4.74 21.26
CA GLY A 332 6.94 -5.97 21.28
C GLY A 332 7.36 -6.93 22.40
N LYS A 333 8.67 -7.14 22.59
CA LYS A 333 9.20 -7.97 23.68
C LYS A 333 8.87 -7.42 25.07
N LYS A 334 8.96 -6.09 25.27
CA LYS A 334 8.60 -5.44 26.56
C LYS A 334 7.12 -5.56 26.89
N LEU A 335 6.24 -5.46 25.89
CA LEU A 335 4.80 -5.65 26.08
C LEU A 335 4.47 -7.11 26.45
N ALA A 336 5.12 -8.07 25.80
CA ALA A 336 4.96 -9.49 26.10
C ALA A 336 5.43 -9.86 27.52
N THR A 337 6.58 -9.34 27.97
CA THR A 337 7.07 -9.57 29.34
C THR A 337 6.22 -8.87 30.40
N SER A 338 5.69 -7.68 30.12
CA SER A 338 4.77 -6.99 31.04
C SER A 338 3.45 -7.77 31.22
N ALA A 339 2.87 -8.28 30.13
CA ALA A 339 1.66 -9.09 30.17
C ALA A 339 1.86 -10.46 30.87
N SER A 340 3.05 -11.05 30.73
CA SER A 340 3.45 -12.26 31.47
C SER A 340 3.61 -12.01 32.98
N ASN A 341 4.06 -10.81 33.39
CA ASN A 341 4.24 -10.48 34.80
C ASN A 341 2.91 -10.12 35.48
N SER A 342 1.96 -9.51 34.77
CA SER A 342 0.62 -9.19 35.31
C SER A 342 -0.29 -10.41 35.48
N SER A 343 0.06 -11.55 34.89
CA SER A 343 -0.70 -12.81 34.95
C SER A 343 -0.17 -13.80 35.98
N ARG A 344 0.88 -13.45 36.74
CA ARG A 344 1.32 -14.23 37.91
C ARG A 344 0.33 -13.98 39.06
N PRO A 345 -0.38 -15.02 39.58
CA PRO A 345 -1.23 -14.84 40.75
C PRO A 345 -0.36 -14.37 41.92
N ALA A 346 -0.83 -13.33 42.62
CA ALA A 346 -0.23 -12.89 43.86
C ALA A 346 -0.17 -14.09 44.83
N VAL A 347 1.03 -14.52 45.18
CA VAL A 347 1.22 -15.51 46.24
C VAL A 347 0.67 -14.88 47.51
N VAL A 348 -0.52 -15.33 47.92
CA VAL A 348 -1.13 -14.99 49.20
C VAL A 348 -0.17 -15.47 50.28
N SER A 349 0.57 -14.53 50.87
CA SER A 349 1.36 -14.76 52.07
C SER A 349 0.42 -15.27 53.16
N ARG A 350 0.60 -16.54 53.57
CA ARG A 350 -0.09 -17.10 54.74
C ARG A 350 0.21 -16.22 55.95
N ALA A 351 -0.84 -15.80 56.64
CA ALA A 351 -0.75 -15.18 57.95
C ALA A 351 -0.19 -16.19 58.98
N PRO A 352 0.55 -15.73 60.00
CA PRO A 352 1.06 -16.61 61.05
C PRO A 352 -0.09 -17.09 61.95
N GLU A 353 -0.06 -18.38 62.32
CA GLU A 353 -1.04 -18.99 63.23
C GLU A 353 -0.95 -18.37 64.64
N PRO A 354 -2.08 -18.22 65.35
CA PRO A 354 -2.07 -17.83 66.74
C PRO A 354 -1.73 -19.03 67.62
N GLY A 355 -0.73 -18.85 68.49
CA GLY A 355 -0.40 -19.76 69.60
C GLY A 355 -1.19 -19.45 70.86
#